data_AF-A0A3A1R173-F1
#
_entry.id   AF-A0A3A1R173-F1
#
_cell.length_a   1.000
_cell.length_b   1.000
_cell.length_c   1.000
_cell.angle_alpha   90.00
_cell.angle_beta   90.00
_cell.angle_gamma   90.00
#
_symmetry.space_group_name_H-M   'P 1'
#
loop_
_entity.id
_entity.type
_entity.pdbx_description
1 polymer ?
#
loop_
_entity_poly.entity_id
_entity_poly.type
_entity_poly.pdbx_seq_one_letter_code
_entity_poly.pdbx_strand_id
1 'polypeptide(L)'
;MNEQNILKGDWVKAKSVEGELVIGYIESVNKDRKTARLKVVQAEEGSIAGRSIETLLRSVTPLQSLNKFTKEYIMELIDLALLTRDEEWFNELTDELKKYEKKPTKEKETIAGVTRNRLIFPHVK
;
A
#
# COMPACT_ATOMS: atom_id res chain seq x y z
N MET A 1 -8.44 21.63 -2.37
CA MET A 1 -9.44 20.63 -1.92
C MET A 1 -9.07 19.32 -2.60
N ASN A 2 -8.67 18.30 -1.86
CA ASN A 2 -8.39 16.98 -2.45
C ASN A 2 -9.74 16.26 -2.64
N GLU A 3 -10.32 16.41 -3.84
CA GLU A 3 -11.42 15.56 -4.29
C GLU A 3 -10.84 14.19 -4.64
N GLN A 4 -10.59 13.38 -3.61
CA GLN A 4 -10.33 11.97 -3.84
C GLN A 4 -11.62 11.39 -4.43
N ASN A 5 -11.55 10.91 -5.68
CA ASN A 5 -12.71 10.35 -6.37
C ASN A 5 -12.96 8.95 -5.81
N ILE A 6 -13.73 8.92 -4.74
CA ILE A 6 -14.07 7.71 -4.01
C ILE A 6 -15.17 6.96 -4.77
N LEU A 7 -14.91 5.71 -5.13
CA LEU A 7 -15.84 4.85 -5.87
C LEU A 7 -16.43 3.74 -4.99
N LYS A 8 -17.50 3.13 -5.48
CA LYS A 8 -18.08 1.93 -4.87
C LYS A 8 -17.04 0.80 -4.92
N GLY A 9 -16.82 0.14 -3.79
CA GLY A 9 -15.85 -0.94 -3.65
C GLY A 9 -14.47 -0.51 -3.14
N ASP A 10 -14.19 0.79 -3.07
CA ASP A 10 -12.90 1.28 -2.54
C ASP A 10 -12.81 1.03 -1.04
N TRP A 11 -11.62 0.60 -0.61
CA TRP A 11 -11.26 0.49 0.79
C TRP A 11 -10.94 1.87 1.37
N VAL A 12 -11.61 2.19 2.46
CA VAL A 12 -11.49 3.49 3.10
C VAL A 12 -11.41 3.35 4.62
N LYS A 13 -10.67 4.28 5.22
CA LYS A 13 -10.74 4.54 6.66
C LYS A 13 -11.66 5.72 6.86
N ALA A 14 -12.67 5.56 7.70
CA ALA A 14 -13.61 6.63 8.03
C ALA A 14 -13.65 6.87 9.52
N LYS A 15 -14.08 8.08 9.89
CA LYS A 15 -14.40 8.42 11.27
C LYS A 15 -15.91 8.30 11.47
N SER A 16 -16.33 7.58 12.51
CA SER A 16 -17.72 7.50 12.97
C SER A 16 -18.17 8.87 13.50
N VAL A 17 -19.48 9.07 13.65
CA VAL A 17 -20.06 10.29 14.25
C VAL A 17 -19.57 10.47 15.68
N GLU A 18 -19.35 9.37 16.40
CA GLU A 18 -18.83 9.33 17.78
C GLU A 18 -17.30 9.51 17.85
N GLY A 19 -16.65 9.56 16.69
CA GLY A 19 -15.22 9.82 16.58
C GLY A 19 -14.33 8.57 16.49
N GLU A 20 -14.92 7.38 16.46
CA GLU A 20 -14.17 6.13 16.33
C GLU A 20 -13.62 5.95 14.91
N LEU A 21 -12.46 5.30 14.81
CA LEU A 21 -11.87 4.92 13.53
C LEU A 21 -12.43 3.57 13.07
N VAL A 22 -12.99 3.57 11.87
CA VAL A 22 -13.50 2.37 11.22
C VAL A 22 -12.83 2.16 9.88
N ILE A 23 -12.62 0.90 9.53
CA ILE A 23 -12.08 0.45 8.25
C ILE A 23 -13.16 -0.36 7.55
N GLY A 24 -13.42 -0.03 6.29
CA GLY A 24 -14.46 -0.67 5.52
C GLY A 24 -14.34 -0.39 4.03
N TYR A 25 -15.30 -0.91 3.29
CA TYR A 25 -15.43 -0.65 1.86
C TYR A 25 -16.72 0.11 1.57
N ILE A 26 -16.75 0.83 0.45
CA ILE A 26 -17.88 1.70 0.12
C ILE A 26 -18.96 0.96 -0.62
N GLU A 27 -20.18 1.02 -0.09
CA GLU A 27 -21.37 0.46 -0.73
C GLU A 27 -22.00 1.45 -1.71
N SER A 28 -22.04 2.73 -1.36
CA SER A 28 -22.58 3.79 -2.21
C SER A 28 -22.07 5.18 -1.80
N VAL A 29 -21.87 6.07 -2.77
CA VAL A 29 -21.52 7.47 -2.53
C VAL A 29 -22.66 8.36 -3.00
N ASN A 30 -23.12 9.26 -2.13
CA ASN A 30 -24.10 10.28 -2.46
C ASN A 30 -23.37 11.63 -2.58
N LYS A 31 -23.12 12.04 -3.84
CA LYS A 31 -22.41 13.29 -4.15
C LYS A 31 -23.26 14.53 -3.79
N ASP A 32 -24.57 14.45 -3.94
CA ASP A 32 -25.49 15.57 -3.65
C ASP A 32 -25.51 15.91 -2.16
N ARG A 33 -25.53 14.88 -1.31
CA ARG A 33 -25.52 15.03 0.16
C ARG A 33 -24.11 15.06 0.77
N LYS A 34 -23.07 14.86 -0.04
CA LYS A 34 -21.67 14.70 0.41
C LYS A 34 -21.52 13.63 1.51
N THR A 35 -22.28 12.55 1.38
CA THR A 35 -22.23 11.40 2.29
C THR A 35 -21.78 10.14 1.54
N ALA A 36 -21.16 9.22 2.26
CA ALA A 36 -20.81 7.90 1.76
C ALA A 36 -21.32 6.84 2.73
N ARG A 37 -21.94 5.80 2.18
CA ARG A 37 -22.32 4.59 2.90
C ARG A 37 -21.19 3.59 2.76
N LEU A 38 -20.65 3.15 3.88
CA LEU A 38 -19.59 2.16 3.94
C LEU A 38 -20.00 0.99 4.82
N LYS A 39 -19.52 -0.20 4.47
CA LYS A 39 -19.68 -1.40 5.27
C LYS A 39 -18.43 -1.59 6.10
N VAL A 40 -18.60 -1.58 7.42
CA VAL A 40 -17.52 -1.69 8.39
C VAL A 40 -17.04 -3.13 8.43
N VAL A 41 -15.76 -3.34 8.14
CA VAL A 41 -15.09 -4.64 8.27
C VAL A 41 -14.38 -4.72 9.61
N GLN A 42 -13.75 -3.62 10.03
CA GLN A 42 -13.05 -3.52 11.30
C GLN A 42 -13.34 -2.16 11.95
N ALA A 43 -13.55 -2.16 13.26
CA ALA A 43 -13.74 -0.95 14.06
C ALA A 43 -12.84 -1.01 15.29
N GLU A 44 -12.40 0.15 15.76
CA GLU A 44 -11.63 0.27 17.00
C GLU A 44 -12.44 -0.19 18.21
N GLU A 45 -13.72 0.19 18.26
CA GLU A 45 -14.70 -0.36 19.19
C GLU A 45 -15.52 -1.45 18.48
N GLY A 46 -15.51 -2.66 19.04
CA GLY A 46 -16.07 -3.86 18.37
C GLY A 46 -17.57 -3.81 18.10
N SER A 47 -18.27 -2.82 18.67
CA SER A 47 -19.73 -2.65 18.60
C SER A 47 -20.28 -2.40 17.20
N ILE A 48 -19.45 -1.95 16.25
CA ILE A 48 -19.89 -1.44 14.93
C ILE A 48 -19.38 -2.30 13.77
N ALA A 49 -18.50 -3.27 14.06
CA ALA A 49 -18.00 -4.20 13.06
C ALA A 49 -19.15 -4.99 12.39
N GLY A 50 -19.11 -5.10 11.07
CA GLY A 50 -20.13 -5.79 10.26
C GLY A 50 -21.38 -4.96 9.92
N ARG A 51 -21.53 -3.75 10.46
CA ARG A 51 -22.67 -2.86 10.16
C ARG A 51 -22.36 -1.93 8.97
N SER A 52 -23.40 -1.51 8.25
CA SER A 52 -23.31 -0.43 7.27
C SER A 52 -23.60 0.90 7.96
N ILE A 53 -22.67 1.85 7.86
CA ILE A 53 -22.83 3.20 8.42
C ILE A 53 -22.78 4.23 7.30
N GLU A 54 -23.49 5.34 7.49
CA GLU A 54 -23.38 6.52 6.63
C GLU A 54 -22.49 7.56 7.33
N THR A 55 -21.48 8.05 6.61
CA THR A 55 -20.57 9.08 7.13
C THR A 55 -20.37 10.19 6.09
N LEU A 56 -19.83 11.32 6.55
CA LEU A 56 -19.56 12.46 5.68
C LEU A 56 -18.33 12.15 4.81
N LEU A 57 -18.42 12.46 3.53
CA LEU A 57 -17.34 12.22 2.56
C LEU A 57 -16.02 12.89 2.98
N ARG A 58 -16.09 14.03 3.67
CA ARG A 58 -14.93 14.76 4.22
C ARG A 58 -14.15 13.99 5.30
N SER A 59 -14.80 13.02 5.95
CA SER A 59 -14.21 12.19 7.01
C SER A 59 -13.72 10.84 6.51
N VAL A 60 -13.99 10.55 5.22
CA VAL A 60 -13.52 9.35 4.56
C VAL A 60 -12.15 9.63 3.98
N THR A 61 -11.17 8.84 4.41
CA THR A 61 -9.82 8.84 3.85
C THR A 61 -9.63 7.54 3.09
N PRO A 62 -9.26 7.56 1.79
CA PRO A 62 -8.95 6.34 1.08
C PRO A 62 -7.80 5.63 1.79
N LEU A 63 -7.96 4.32 2.01
CA LEU A 63 -6.86 3.51 2.47
C LEU A 63 -5.91 3.41 1.28
N GLN A 64 -4.82 4.18 1.29
CA GLN A 64 -3.79 4.00 0.29
C GLN A 64 -3.36 2.54 0.40
N SER A 65 -3.45 1.81 -0.70
CA SER A 65 -2.81 0.51 -0.81
C SER A 65 -1.37 0.72 -0.36
N LEU A 66 -0.90 -0.10 0.59
CA LEU A 66 0.52 -0.12 0.94
C LEU A 66 1.28 -0.53 -0.33
N ASN A 67 1.60 0.42 -1.19
CA ASN A 67 2.38 0.23 -2.42
C ASN A 67 3.87 0.00 -2.11
N LYS A 68 4.18 -0.43 -0.88
CA LYS A 68 5.49 -0.86 -0.46
C LYS A 68 5.38 -2.32 -0.07
N PHE A 69 5.12 -3.17 -1.07
CA PHE A 69 5.48 -4.57 -0.96
C PHE A 69 7.01 -4.59 -0.83
N THR A 70 7.53 -4.70 0.40
CA THR A 70 8.97 -4.96 0.61
C THR A 70 9.24 -6.43 0.29
N LYS A 71 10.51 -6.80 0.08
CA LYS A 71 10.88 -8.19 -0.20
C LYS A 71 10.34 -9.13 0.89
N GLU A 72 10.44 -8.71 2.14
CA GLU A 72 10.00 -9.45 3.32
C GLU A 72 8.48 -9.66 3.32
N TYR A 73 7.71 -8.66 2.92
CA TYR A 73 6.25 -8.77 2.84
C TYR A 73 5.80 -9.73 1.73
N ILE A 74 6.50 -9.74 0.59
CA ILE A 74 6.23 -10.73 -0.48
C ILE A 74 6.55 -12.15 0.01
N MET A 75 7.62 -12.34 0.79
CA MET A 75 7.94 -13.64 1.40
C MET A 75 6.87 -14.12 2.38
N GLU A 76 6.34 -13.23 3.24
CA GLU A 76 5.23 -13.57 4.14
C GLU A 76 3.96 -13.98 3.37
N LEU A 77 3.67 -13.30 2.26
CA LEU A 77 2.53 -13.67 1.39
C LEU A 77 2.76 -15.01 0.68
N ILE A 78 3.99 -15.33 0.29
CA ILE A 78 4.35 -16.64 -0.29
C ILE A 78 4.10 -17.76 0.73
N ASP A 79 4.48 -17.57 1.99
CA ASP A 79 4.22 -18.53 3.05
C ASP A 79 2.71 -18.76 3.25
N LEU A 80 1.90 -17.69 3.16
CA LEU A 80 0.45 -17.79 3.20
C LEU A 80 -0.14 -18.53 1.99
N ALA A 81 0.41 -18.31 0.79
CA ALA A 81 -0.01 -19.02 -0.42
C ALA A 81 0.26 -20.53 -0.30
N LEU A 82 1.42 -20.88 0.24
CA LEU A 82 1.78 -22.28 0.52
C LEU A 82 0.86 -22.91 1.56
N LEU A 83 0.51 -22.18 2.63
CA LEU A 83 -0.44 -22.64 3.65
C LEU A 83 -1.84 -22.88 3.09
N THR A 84 -2.28 -22.03 2.18
CA THR A 84 -3.61 -22.10 1.55
C THR A 84 -3.65 -23.02 0.33
N ARG A 85 -2.50 -23.52 -0.14
CA ARG A 85 -2.31 -24.33 -1.35
C ARG A 85 -2.78 -23.63 -2.63
N ASP A 86 -2.61 -22.32 -2.67
CA ASP A 86 -2.93 -21.51 -3.85
C ASP A 86 -1.72 -21.40 -4.76
N GLU A 87 -1.67 -22.25 -5.78
CA GLU A 87 -0.55 -22.33 -6.73
C GLU A 87 -0.50 -21.12 -7.67
N GLU A 88 -1.65 -20.61 -8.10
CA GLU A 88 -1.70 -19.42 -8.98
C GLU A 88 -1.16 -18.21 -8.23
N TRP A 89 -1.62 -17.99 -7.00
CA TRP A 89 -1.17 -16.88 -6.18
C TRP A 89 0.31 -17.00 -5.80
N PHE A 90 0.80 -18.21 -5.52
CA PHE A 90 2.23 -18.45 -5.27
C PHE A 90 3.11 -18.06 -6.47
N ASN A 91 2.70 -18.44 -7.68
CA ASN A 91 3.45 -18.16 -8.91
C ASN A 91 3.51 -16.64 -9.18
N GLU A 92 2.39 -15.93 -8.99
CA GLU A 92 2.34 -14.47 -9.12
C GLU A 92 3.31 -13.77 -8.15
N LEU A 93 3.27 -14.14 -6.86
CA LEU A 93 4.13 -13.57 -5.82
C LEU A 93 5.61 -13.89 -6.05
N THR A 94 5.93 -15.10 -6.50
CA THR A 94 7.30 -15.50 -6.84
C THR A 94 7.84 -14.70 -8.02
N ASP A 95 7.02 -14.45 -9.04
CA ASP A 95 7.40 -13.60 -10.16
C ASP A 95 7.56 -12.13 -9.76
N GLU A 96 6.79 -11.65 -8.79
CA GLU A 96 6.99 -10.34 -8.20
C GLU A 96 8.30 -10.27 -7.39
N LEU A 97 8.62 -11.29 -6.59
CA LEU A 97 9.87 -11.40 -5.84
C LEU A 97 11.10 -11.31 -6.76
N LYS A 98 11.07 -11.99 -7.91
CA LYS A 98 12.15 -11.92 -8.91
C LYS A 98 12.42 -10.50 -9.41
N LYS A 99 11.42 -9.60 -9.44
CA LYS A 99 11.61 -8.19 -9.86
C LYS A 99 12.42 -7.41 -8.82
N TYR A 100 12.33 -7.76 -7.54
CA TYR A 100 13.15 -7.17 -6.49
C TYR A 100 14.59 -7.67 -6.53
N GLU A 101 14.82 -8.93 -6.90
CA GLU A 101 16.17 -9.48 -7.06
C GLU A 101 16.87 -9.00 -8.35
N LYS A 102 16.09 -8.68 -9.38
CA LYS A 102 16.59 -8.18 -10.67
C LYS A 102 16.81 -6.68 -10.74
N LYS A 103 16.63 -5.88 -9.68
CA LYS A 103 17.09 -4.48 -9.74
C LYS A 103 18.62 -4.50 -9.83
N PRO A 104 19.23 -4.18 -10.99
CA PRO A 104 20.64 -3.85 -10.95
C PRO A 104 20.73 -2.57 -10.12
N THR A 105 21.54 -2.60 -9.07
CA THR A 105 22.14 -1.40 -8.51
C THR A 105 22.67 -0.59 -9.68
N LYS A 106 21.92 0.44 -10.10
CA LYS A 106 22.43 1.41 -11.06
C LYS A 106 23.41 2.28 -10.30
N GLU A 107 24.64 1.81 -10.20
CA GLU A 107 25.80 2.70 -10.08
C GLU A 107 25.80 3.57 -11.34
N LYS A 108 25.29 4.79 -11.20
CA LYS A 108 25.53 5.88 -12.13
C LYS A 108 26.01 7.08 -11.32
N GLU A 109 27.28 7.05 -10.93
CA GLU A 109 28.04 8.28 -10.79
C GLU A 109 28.88 8.48 -12.05
N THR A 110 28.21 8.85 -13.14
CA THR A 110 28.85 9.66 -14.17
C THR A 110 28.83 11.09 -13.68
N ILE A 111 29.86 11.50 -12.93
CA ILE A 111 30.26 12.91 -12.91
C ILE A 111 31.23 13.11 -14.07
N ALA A 112 30.86 14.02 -14.95
CA ALA A 112 31.63 14.40 -16.12
C ALA A 112 33.10 14.66 -15.75
N GLY A 113 33.98 13.84 -16.32
CA GLY A 113 35.39 14.16 -16.58
C GLY A 113 36.32 14.31 -15.39
N VAL A 114 36.65 13.23 -14.67
CA VAL A 114 38.02 12.95 -14.20
C VAL A 114 38.18 11.44 -13.96
N THR A 115 38.85 10.72 -14.85
CA THR A 115 39.40 9.39 -14.54
C THR A 115 40.56 9.55 -13.57
N ARG A 116 40.32 9.42 -12.26
CA ARG A 116 41.41 9.18 -11.30
C ARG A 116 41.68 7.68 -11.24
N ASN A 117 42.64 7.23 -12.04
CA ASN A 117 43.25 5.90 -11.90
C ASN A 117 43.73 5.73 -10.46
N ARG A 118 43.15 4.77 -9.71
CA ARG A 118 43.55 4.42 -8.34
C ARG A 118 44.80 3.53 -8.31
N LEU A 119 45.81 3.86 -9.11
CA LEU A 119 47.09 3.12 -9.18
C LEU A 119 48.29 4.07 -9.22
N ILE A 120 48.31 5.11 -8.38
CA ILE A 120 49.54 5.87 -8.14
C ILE A 120 49.70 6.06 -6.63
N PHE A 121 50.47 5.17 -6.01
CA PHE A 121 51.10 5.43 -4.72
C PHE A 121 52.34 6.30 -4.95
N PRO A 122 52.42 7.52 -4.40
CA PRO A 122 53.68 8.26 -4.46
C PRO A 122 54.70 7.63 -3.50
N HIS A 123 55.84 7.22 -4.03
CA HIS A 123 57.04 6.99 -3.23
C HIS A 123 57.47 8.33 -2.61
N VAL A 124 57.49 8.40 -1.28
CA VAL A 124 58.09 9.50 -0.53
C VAL A 124 59.60 9.28 -0.57
N LYS A 125 60.35 10.31 -1.01
CA LYS A 125 61.82 10.36 -0.97
C LYS A 125 62.28 10.93 0.36
#